data_AF-A0A1H3NTK2-F1
#
_entry.id   AF-A0A1H3NTK2-F1
#
_cell.length_a   1.000
_cell.length_b   1.000
_cell.length_c   1.000
_cell.angle_alpha   90.00
_cell.angle_beta   90.00
_cell.angle_gamma   90.00
#
_symmetry.space_group_name_H-M   'P 1'
#
loop_
_entity.id
_entity.type
_entity.pdbx_description
1 polymer ?
#
loop_
_entity_poly.entity_id
_entity_poly.type
_entity_poly.pdbx_seq_one_letter_code
_entity_poly.pdbx_strand_id
1 'polypeptide(L)'
;MWEPWVDGFTRAMRLRPDAWSRLLDQADEETRATMIFLMALQDIYTGQSKFTDDEIDEIDLEAPDLIPNCVATILHQSRPELSLREPANLPDMPFKAGPRPGRNDPCSCGSGRKYKHCCGRH
;
A
#
# COMPACT_ATOMS: atom_id res chain seq x y z
N MET A 1 15.16 -5.91 -1.97
CA MET A 1 15.05 -4.77 -2.91
C MET A 1 13.86 -3.88 -2.49
N TRP A 2 14.08 -3.05 -1.48
CA TRP A 2 13.13 -2.10 -0.88
C TRP A 2 13.43 -0.65 -1.28
N GLU A 3 14.58 -0.41 -1.90
CA GLU A 3 15.18 0.90 -2.14
C GLU A 3 14.36 1.75 -3.13
N PRO A 4 13.91 1.24 -4.30
CA PRO A 4 13.02 2.00 -5.18
C PRO A 4 11.66 2.30 -4.55
N TRP A 5 11.22 1.46 -3.61
CA TRP A 5 9.97 1.65 -2.90
C TRP A 5 10.07 2.80 -1.91
N VAL A 6 11.14 2.87 -1.11
CA VAL A 6 11.30 3.96 -0.13
C VAL A 6 11.45 5.31 -0.83
N ASP A 7 12.18 5.39 -1.96
CA ASP A 7 12.29 6.63 -2.74
C ASP A 7 10.92 7.10 -3.22
N GLY A 8 10.13 6.19 -3.78
CA GLY A 8 8.77 6.49 -4.22
C GLY A 8 7.89 6.98 -3.06
N PHE A 9 7.97 6.31 -1.90
CA PHE A 9 7.22 6.66 -0.71
C PHE A 9 7.58 8.06 -0.21
N THR A 10 8.87 8.37 -0.02
CA THR A 10 9.30 9.68 0.49
C THR A 10 9.01 10.81 -0.51
N ARG A 11 9.14 10.56 -1.82
CA ARG A 11 8.72 11.52 -2.85
C ARG A 11 7.23 11.79 -2.80
N ALA A 12 6.40 10.77 -2.59
CA ALA A 12 4.96 10.93 -2.41
C ALA A 12 4.63 11.71 -1.14
N MET A 13 5.37 11.49 -0.03
CA MET A 13 5.19 12.27 1.20
C MET A 13 5.41 13.77 0.97
N ARG A 14 6.45 14.13 0.21
CA ARG A 14 6.80 15.52 -0.13
C ARG A 14 5.70 16.25 -0.92
N LEU A 15 4.77 15.54 -1.55
CA LEU A 15 3.62 16.16 -2.22
C LEU A 15 2.62 16.79 -1.22
N ARG A 16 2.63 16.38 0.06
CA ARG A 16 1.68 16.84 1.08
C ARG A 16 2.35 17.06 2.46
N PRO A 17 3.34 17.96 2.56
CA PRO A 17 4.13 18.14 3.78
C PRO A 17 3.27 18.49 5.01
N ASP A 18 2.26 19.36 4.86
CA ASP A 18 1.38 19.76 5.97
C ASP A 18 0.53 18.61 6.52
N ALA A 19 0.24 17.59 5.71
CA ALA A 19 -0.52 16.43 6.16
C ALA A 19 0.36 15.51 7.03
N TRP A 20 1.61 15.30 6.61
CA TRP A 20 2.58 14.50 7.34
C TRP A 20 3.07 15.19 8.61
N SER A 21 3.24 16.52 8.60
CA SER A 21 3.55 17.29 9.82
C SER A 21 2.45 17.11 10.87
N ARG A 22 1.18 17.28 10.49
CA ARG A 22 0.06 17.09 11.41
C ARG A 22 -0.01 15.67 11.97
N LEU A 23 0.27 14.66 11.14
CA LEU A 23 0.36 13.27 11.60
C LEU A 23 1.47 13.11 12.64
N LEU A 24 2.66 13.65 12.38
CA LEU A 24 3.81 13.57 13.28
C LEU A 24 3.59 14.34 14.59
N ASP A 25 2.87 15.46 14.56
CA ASP A 25 2.55 16.22 15.77
C ASP A 25 1.71 15.38 16.74
N GLN A 26 0.72 14.65 16.21
CA GLN A 26 -0.15 13.77 17.00
C GLN A 26 0.37 12.34 17.14
N ALA A 27 1.53 12.00 16.56
CA ALA A 27 2.00 10.63 16.46
C ALA A 27 2.28 10.00 17.83
N ASP A 28 1.91 8.73 17.99
CA ASP A 28 2.37 7.95 19.15
C ASP A 28 3.84 7.54 18.98
N GLU A 29 4.42 6.95 20.02
CA GLU A 29 5.83 6.55 20.02
C GLU A 29 6.13 5.52 18.92
N GLU A 30 5.22 4.57 18.71
CA GLU A 30 5.36 3.51 17.70
C GLU A 30 5.38 4.08 16.28
N THR A 31 4.44 4.98 15.96
CA THR A 31 4.39 5.64 14.65
C THR A 31 5.59 6.56 14.46
N ARG A 32 6.07 7.25 15.51
CA ARG A 32 7.31 8.05 15.42
C ARG A 32 8.52 7.17 15.11
N ALA A 33 8.69 6.06 15.83
CA ALA A 33 9.78 5.12 15.60
C ALA A 33 9.75 4.56 14.18
N THR A 34 8.56 4.20 13.71
CA THR A 34 8.31 3.76 12.33
C THR A 34 8.73 4.82 11.31
N MET A 35 8.34 6.08 11.53
CA MET A 35 8.70 7.18 10.63
C MET A 35 10.21 7.42 10.62
N ILE A 36 10.89 7.31 11.77
CA ILE A 36 12.35 7.41 11.87
C ILE A 36 13.01 6.28 11.07
N PHE A 37 12.52 5.05 11.19
CA PHE A 37 13.04 3.91 10.42
C PHE A 37 12.90 4.14 8.91
N LEU A 38 11.74 4.59 8.42
CA LEU A 38 11.55 4.88 7.00
C LEU A 38 12.44 6.03 6.49
N MET A 39 12.72 7.04 7.33
CA MET A 39 13.69 8.09 6.99
C MET A 39 15.12 7.56 6.96
N ALA A 40 15.49 6.66 7.87
CA ALA A 40 16.80 6.00 7.84
C ALA A 40 17.01 5.18 6.56
N LEU A 41 15.98 4.45 6.11
CA LEU A 41 16.01 3.74 4.82
C LEU A 41 16.22 4.70 3.64
N GLN A 42 15.59 5.88 3.67
CA GLN A 42 15.81 6.91 2.65
C GLN A 42 17.25 7.46 2.67
N ASP A 43 17.82 7.65 3.86
CA ASP A 43 19.20 8.12 4.02
C ASP A 43 20.20 7.07 3.49
N ILE A 44 19.94 5.78 3.71
CA ILE A 44 20.72 4.68 3.12
C ILE A 44 20.63 4.75 1.59
N TYR A 45 19.41 4.79 1.04
CA TYR A 45 19.22 4.83 -0.41
C TYR A 45 19.90 6.04 -1.08
N THR A 46 19.89 7.20 -0.42
CA THR A 46 20.51 8.44 -0.96
C THR A 46 22.01 8.56 -0.68
N GLY A 47 22.61 7.59 0.02
CA GLY A 47 24.01 7.62 0.41
C GLY A 47 24.34 8.69 1.47
N GLN A 48 23.34 9.12 2.24
CA GLN A 48 23.48 10.09 3.34
C GLN A 48 23.56 9.43 4.72
N SER A 49 23.33 8.11 4.77
CA SER A 49 23.42 7.30 5.97
C SER A 49 24.80 7.35 6.64
N LYS A 50 24.81 7.12 7.95
CA LYS A 50 26.03 6.93 8.76
C LYS A 50 26.24 5.47 9.18
N PHE A 51 25.35 4.57 8.80
CA PHE A 51 25.50 3.13 9.06
C PHE A 51 26.72 2.60 8.32
N THR A 52 27.37 1.62 8.95
CA THR A 52 28.43 0.83 8.34
C THR A 52 27.88 -0.13 7.30
N ASP A 53 28.73 -0.64 6.42
CA ASP A 53 28.31 -1.61 5.38
C ASP A 53 27.69 -2.87 6.01
N ASP A 54 28.25 -3.37 7.12
CA ASP A 54 27.71 -4.54 7.83
C ASP A 54 26.30 -4.27 8.42
N GLU A 55 26.06 -3.07 8.96
CA GLU A 55 24.73 -2.67 9.44
C GLU A 55 23.73 -2.50 8.29
N ILE A 56 24.17 -2.00 7.14
CA ILE A 56 23.34 -1.86 5.94
C ILE A 56 22.95 -3.25 5.41
N ASP A 57 23.88 -4.21 5.39
CA ASP A 57 23.60 -5.59 4.98
C ASP A 57 22.54 -6.26 5.88
N GLU A 58 22.58 -6.00 7.19
CA GLU A 58 21.55 -6.48 8.13
C GLU A 58 20.19 -5.82 7.87
N ILE A 59 20.17 -4.50 7.66
CA ILE A 59 18.96 -3.76 7.30
C ILE A 59 18.38 -4.24 5.97
N ASP A 60 19.22 -4.54 4.98
CA ASP A 60 18.78 -5.04 3.68
C ASP A 60 18.06 -6.39 3.77
N LEU A 61 18.45 -7.22 4.74
CA LEU A 61 17.81 -8.49 5.01
C LEU A 61 16.47 -8.31 5.72
N GLU A 62 16.39 -7.43 6.71
CA GLU A 62 15.21 -7.30 7.58
C GLU A 62 14.13 -6.33 7.05
N ALA A 63 14.53 -5.27 6.35
CA ALA A 63 13.61 -4.21 5.91
C ALA A 63 12.39 -4.72 5.13
N PRO A 64 12.49 -5.70 4.21
CA PRO A 64 11.32 -6.23 3.49
C PRO A 64 10.22 -6.78 4.41
N ASP A 65 10.58 -7.36 5.55
CA ASP A 65 9.64 -7.94 6.51
C ASP A 65 9.09 -6.89 7.49
N LEU A 66 9.87 -5.84 7.77
CA LEU A 66 9.48 -4.75 8.68
C LEU A 66 8.61 -3.67 8.01
N ILE A 67 8.86 -3.38 6.73
CA ILE A 67 8.16 -2.32 5.97
C ILE A 67 6.63 -2.49 5.97
N PRO A 68 6.05 -3.69 5.76
CA PRO A 68 4.59 -3.86 5.79
C PRO A 68 3.97 -3.43 7.13
N ASN A 69 4.60 -3.79 8.25
CA ASN A 69 4.15 -3.40 9.58
C ASN A 69 4.30 -1.89 9.80
N CYS A 70 5.41 -1.31 9.36
CA CYS A 70 5.61 0.15 9.37
C CYS A 70 4.45 0.89 8.67
N VAL A 71 4.08 0.43 7.48
CA VAL A 71 2.98 1.03 6.71
C VAL A 71 1.64 0.83 7.41
N ALA A 72 1.41 -0.35 8.00
CA ALA A 72 0.20 -0.62 8.77
C ALA A 72 0.08 0.31 9.98
N THR A 73 1.14 0.49 10.77
CA THR A 73 1.19 1.40 11.93
C THR A 73 0.86 2.83 11.51
N ILE A 74 1.48 3.35 10.43
CA ILE A 74 1.18 4.67 9.88
C ILE A 74 -0.29 4.76 9.44
N LEU A 75 -0.83 3.71 8.79
CA LEU A 75 -2.21 3.69 8.33
C LEU A 75 -3.20 3.71 9.50
N HIS A 76 -2.97 2.92 10.55
CA HIS A 76 -3.78 2.88 11.76
C HIS A 76 -3.93 4.27 12.38
N GLN A 77 -2.83 5.01 12.48
CA GLN A 77 -2.88 6.34 13.08
C GLN A 77 -3.40 7.43 12.13
N SER A 78 -3.04 7.38 10.84
CA SER A 78 -3.42 8.42 9.88
C SER A 78 -4.87 8.30 9.39
N ARG A 79 -5.37 7.06 9.29
CA ARG A 79 -6.70 6.72 8.75
C ARG A 79 -7.26 5.49 9.46
N PRO A 80 -7.62 5.62 10.74
CA PRO A 80 -8.15 4.50 11.52
C PRO A 80 -9.36 3.83 10.85
N GLU A 81 -10.16 4.60 10.10
CA GLU A 81 -11.32 4.14 9.34
C GLU A 81 -10.98 3.16 8.20
N LEU A 82 -9.76 3.22 7.67
CA LEU A 82 -9.29 2.29 6.63
C LEU A 82 -8.58 1.09 7.22
N SER A 83 -8.08 1.21 8.44
CA SER A 83 -7.25 0.18 9.06
C SER A 83 -8.06 -1.00 9.63
N LEU A 84 -9.37 -0.82 9.82
CA LEU A 84 -10.33 -1.87 10.17
C LEU A 84 -10.87 -2.63 8.94
N ARG A 85 -10.53 -2.20 7.72
CA ARG A 85 -10.94 -2.92 6.52
C ARG A 85 -9.93 -4.04 6.28
N GLU A 86 -10.41 -5.27 6.44
CA GLU A 86 -9.68 -6.44 5.95
C GLU A 86 -9.16 -6.15 4.54
N PRO A 87 -7.87 -6.45 4.24
CA PRO A 87 -7.35 -6.23 2.92
C PRO A 87 -8.24 -7.00 1.93
N ALA A 88 -8.73 -6.31 0.89
CA ALA A 88 -9.55 -6.92 -0.15
C ALA A 88 -8.83 -8.06 -0.90
N ASN A 89 -7.52 -8.23 -0.65
CA ASN A 89 -6.64 -9.25 -1.20
C ASN A 89 -6.25 -10.32 -0.17
N LEU A 90 -7.05 -10.58 0.87
CA LEU A 90 -6.89 -11.80 1.65
C LEU A 90 -6.94 -13.01 0.69
N PRO A 91 -6.01 -13.98 0.81
CA PRO A 91 -5.97 -15.14 -0.10
C PRO A 91 -7.16 -16.09 0.05
N ASP A 92 -8.09 -15.81 0.98
CA ASP A 92 -9.28 -16.62 1.17
C ASP A 92 -10.37 -16.29 0.16
N MET A 93 -10.40 -17.18 -0.83
CA MET A 93 -11.33 -17.34 -1.95
C MET A 93 -11.04 -16.47 -3.18
N PRO A 94 -10.65 -17.08 -4.32
CA PRO A 94 -10.71 -16.37 -5.59
C PRO A 94 -12.13 -15.84 -5.78
N PHE A 95 -12.24 -14.59 -6.20
CA PHE A 95 -13.51 -13.98 -6.58
C PHE A 95 -14.25 -14.94 -7.52
N LYS A 96 -15.27 -15.63 -7.00
CA LYS A 96 -16.15 -16.46 -7.82
C LYS A 96 -17.01 -15.50 -8.60
N ALA A 97 -16.52 -15.07 -9.76
CA ALA A 97 -17.37 -14.45 -10.76
C ALA A 97 -18.59 -15.36 -10.92
N GLY A 98 -19.78 -14.81 -10.70
CA GLY A 98 -21.02 -15.54 -10.90
C GLY A 98 -21.07 -16.16 -12.31
N PRO A 99 -21.93 -17.17 -12.54
CA PRO A 99 -22.04 -17.80 -13.84
C PRO A 99 -22.15 -16.74 -14.94
N ARG A 100 -21.27 -16.83 -15.94
CA ARG A 100 -21.28 -15.88 -17.06
C ARG A 100 -22.66 -15.94 -17.72
N PRO A 101 -23.33 -14.80 -17.96
CA PRO A 101 -24.61 -14.80 -18.63
C PRO A 101 -24.48 -15.48 -19.99
N GLY A 102 -25.46 -16.32 -20.33
CA GLY A 102 -25.52 -16.98 -21.61
C GLY A 102 -25.56 -15.96 -22.74
N ARG A 103 -24.98 -16.31 -23.88
CA ARG A 103 -24.84 -15.41 -25.05
C ARG A 103 -26.17 -14.77 -25.48
N ASN A 104 -27.30 -15.46 -25.27
CA ASN A 104 -28.64 -14.99 -25.61
C ASN A 104 -29.43 -14.41 -24.43
N ASP A 105 -28.90 -14.44 -23.21
CA ASP A 105 -29.60 -13.98 -22.00
C ASP A 105 -29.69 -12.45 -21.96
N PRO A 106 -30.63 -11.87 -21.20
CA PRO A 106 -30.67 -10.43 -20.95
C PRO A 106 -29.34 -9.94 -20.36
N CYS A 107 -28.84 -8.84 -20.90
CA CYS A 107 -27.59 -8.27 -20.41
C CYS A 107 -27.80 -7.59 -19.06
N SER A 108 -26.93 -7.89 -18.11
CA SER A 108 -26.90 -7.28 -16.76
C SER A 108 -26.62 -5.77 -16.76
N CYS A 109 -26.28 -5.18 -17.91
CA CYS A 109 -26.06 -3.74 -18.11
C CYS A 109 -27.33 -2.89 -18.00
N GLY A 110 -28.51 -3.50 -17.80
CA GLY A 110 -29.80 -2.81 -17.73
C GLY A 110 -30.35 -2.33 -19.08
N SER A 111 -29.67 -2.65 -20.20
CA SER A 111 -30.08 -2.18 -21.54
C SER A 111 -31.31 -2.89 -22.12
N GLY A 112 -31.77 -3.99 -21.50
CA GLY A 112 -32.81 -4.87 -22.05
C GLY A 112 -32.39 -5.69 -23.28
N ARG A 113 -31.14 -5.57 -23.75
CA ARG A 113 -30.61 -6.30 -24.92
C ARG A 113 -30.04 -7.66 -24.51
N LYS A 114 -29.95 -8.60 -25.46
CA LYS A 114 -29.22 -9.87 -25.27
C LYS A 114 -27.73 -9.61 -25.04
N TYR A 115 -27.07 -10.40 -24.20
CA TYR A 115 -25.66 -10.23 -23.81
C TYR A 115 -24.72 -10.06 -25.02
N LYS A 116 -24.86 -10.90 -26.06
CA LYS A 116 -24.10 -10.82 -27.32
C LYS A 116 -24.24 -9.51 -28.12
N HIS A 117 -25.22 -8.68 -27.78
CA HIS A 117 -25.50 -7.41 -28.44
C HIS A 117 -25.36 -6.20 -27.49
N CYS A 118 -24.96 -6.39 -26.21
CA CYS A 118 -24.55 -5.34 -25.25
C CYS A 118 -23.07 -5.60 -24.86
N CYS A 119 -22.81 -5.99 -23.61
CA CYS A 119 -21.46 -6.12 -23.05
C CYS A 119 -20.64 -7.27 -23.62
N GLY A 120 -21.28 -8.28 -24.24
CA GLY A 120 -20.59 -9.40 -24.88
C GLY A 120 -20.22 -9.14 -26.34
N ARG A 121 -20.19 -7.88 -26.80
CA ARG A 121 -19.92 -7.49 -28.19
C ARG A 121 -18.43 -7.21 -28.48
N HIS A 122 -17.54 -7.70 -27.62
CA HIS A 122 -16.09 -7.68 -27.80
C HIS A 122 -15.57 -9.11 -27.89
#